data_AF-A0A7Y1ADH1-F1
#
_entry.id   AF-A0A7Y1ADH1-F1
#
_cell.length_a   1.000
_cell.length_b   1.000
_cell.length_c   1.000
_cell.angle_alpha   90.00
_cell.angle_beta   90.00
_cell.angle_gamma   90.00
#
_symmetry.space_group_name_H-M   'P 1'
#
loop_
_entity.id
_entity.type
_entity.pdbx_description
1 polymer ?
#
loop_
_entity_poly.entity_id
_entity_poly.type
_entity_poly.pdbx_seq_one_letter_code
_entity_poly.pdbx_strand_id
1 'polypeptide(L)'
;MKLFVLFGQRKCSYPGEYAMEALACMDENGQSDNPDYLEAEHAKYEQSSEFDRLSIVELSVSEKDVRRVLYPEQQAISATVVSAD
;
A
#
# COMPACT_ATOMS: atom_id res chain seq x y z
N MET A 1 -1.97 -11.45 -4.76
CA MET A 1 -0.75 -11.23 -3.95
C MET A 1 -1.16 -10.65 -2.61
N LYS A 2 -0.36 -10.87 -1.57
CA LYS A 2 -0.58 -10.27 -0.25
C LYS A 2 0.43 -9.15 0.01
N LEU A 3 -0.05 -8.06 0.59
CA LEU A 3 0.77 -6.98 1.11
C LEU A 3 0.54 -6.86 2.60
N PHE A 4 1.60 -6.69 3.36
CA PHE A 4 1.57 -6.31 4.76
C PHE A 4 1.92 -4.83 4.82
N VAL A 5 1.01 -4.01 5.33
CA VAL A 5 1.18 -2.55 5.34
C VAL A 5 1.06 -2.04 6.77
N LEU A 6 2.10 -1.35 7.23
CA LEU A 6 2.06 -0.60 8.48
C LEU A 6 1.29 0.71 8.24
N PHE A 7 0.15 0.83 8.89
CA PHE A 7 -0.64 2.06 8.92
C PHE A 7 -0.43 2.81 10.23
N GLY A 8 -0.43 4.15 10.15
CA GLY A 8 -0.42 5.04 11.30
C GLY A 8 -1.54 6.06 11.23
N GLN A 9 -2.28 6.24 12.33
CA GLN A 9 -3.16 7.38 12.52
C GLN A 9 -2.37 8.48 13.21
N ARG A 10 -2.06 9.58 12.51
CA ARG A 10 -1.32 10.70 13.11
C ARG A 10 -2.12 11.34 14.25
N LYS A 11 -1.43 11.79 15.30
CA LYS A 11 -2.04 12.58 16.38
C LYS A 11 -2.48 13.93 15.84
N CYS A 12 -3.71 14.33 16.11
CA CYS A 12 -4.24 15.60 15.66
C CYS A 12 -3.83 16.74 16.58
N SER A 13 -3.51 17.88 15.97
CA SER A 13 -3.28 19.16 16.64
C SER A 13 -4.55 20.02 16.64
N TYR A 14 -5.47 19.79 15.69
CA TYR A 14 -6.77 20.44 15.59
C TYR A 14 -7.85 19.55 14.91
N PRO A 15 -9.15 19.85 15.10
CA PRO A 15 -10.23 19.07 14.50
C PRO A 15 -10.20 19.09 12.96
N GLY A 16 -10.17 17.91 12.34
CA GLY A 16 -10.13 17.74 10.88
C GLY A 16 -8.78 17.24 10.33
N GLU A 17 -7.73 17.20 11.16
CA GLU A 17 -6.38 16.74 10.80
C GLU A 17 -6.22 15.21 10.83
N TYR A 18 -7.26 14.46 10.45
CA TYR A 18 -7.20 13.00 10.45
C TYR A 18 -6.61 12.52 9.12
N ALA A 19 -5.30 12.24 9.11
CA ALA A 19 -4.66 11.49 8.04
C ALA A 19 -4.23 10.12 8.55
N MET A 20 -4.83 9.07 7.98
CA MET A 20 -4.29 7.73 8.08
C MET A 20 -3.20 7.59 7.00
N GLU A 21 -2.02 7.15 7.42
CA GLU A 21 -0.83 7.08 6.57
C GLU A 21 -0.40 5.62 6.41
N ALA A 22 -0.04 5.22 5.18
CA ALA A 22 0.73 4.00 4.95
C ALA A 22 2.21 4.33 5.13
N LEU A 23 2.82 3.80 6.17
CA LEU A 23 4.18 4.18 6.62
C LEU A 23 5.26 3.25 6.07
N ALA A 24 4.96 1.96 5.97
CA ALA A 24 5.83 0.95 5.39
C ALA A 24 4.98 -0.16 4.78
N CYS A 25 5.51 -0.87 3.79
CA CYS A 25 4.86 -2.05 3.25
C CYS A 25 5.88 -3.10 2.80
N MET A 26 5.45 -4.35 2.80
CA MET A 26 6.18 -5.44 2.16
C MET A 26 5.21 -6.48 1.62
N ASP A 27 5.66 -7.28 0.65
CA ASP A 27 4.89 -8.41 0.15
C ASP A 27 5.19 -9.70 0.93
N GLU A 28 4.53 -10.79 0.54
CA GLU A 28 4.72 -12.12 1.13
C GLU A 28 6.16 -12.66 1.05
N ASN A 29 6.91 -12.31 -0.01
CA ASN A 29 8.31 -12.72 -0.14
C ASN A 29 9.19 -11.91 0.81
N GLY A 30 8.99 -10.59 0.86
CA GLY A 30 9.68 -9.71 1.79
C GLY A 30 9.46 -10.13 3.24
N GLN A 31 8.22 -10.44 3.63
CA GLN A 31 7.90 -10.90 4.99
C GLN A 31 8.59 -12.25 5.30
N SER A 32 8.78 -13.11 4.31
CA SER A 32 9.52 -14.36 4.47
C SER A 32 11.03 -14.12 4.63
N ASP A 33 11.60 -13.21 3.83
CA ASP A 33 13.04 -12.94 3.80
C ASP A 33 13.52 -12.06 4.96
N ASN A 34 12.68 -11.13 5.42
CA ASN A 34 12.96 -10.22 6.52
C ASN A 34 11.71 -10.03 7.41
N PRO A 35 11.34 -11.03 8.21
CA PRO A 35 10.10 -11.02 8.99
C PRO A 35 10.03 -9.91 10.04
N ASP A 36 11.18 -9.37 10.46
CA ASP A 36 11.27 -8.36 11.52
C ASP A 36 11.15 -6.92 10.99
N TYR A 37 11.15 -6.70 9.67
CA TYR A 37 11.18 -5.37 9.08
C TYR A 37 10.01 -4.47 9.53
N LEU A 38 8.78 -4.96 9.38
CA LEU A 38 7.59 -4.16 9.73
C LEU A 38 7.46 -3.96 11.23
N GLU A 39 7.87 -4.93 12.05
CA GLU A 39 7.91 -4.79 13.50
C GLU A 39 8.95 -3.76 13.94
N ALA A 40 10.11 -3.72 13.28
CA ALA A 40 11.14 -2.71 13.52
C ALA A 40 10.66 -1.29 13.14
N GLU A 41 10.01 -1.15 11.98
CA GLU A 41 9.39 0.13 11.59
C GLU A 41 8.25 0.53 12.54
N HIS A 42 7.42 -0.43 12.97
CA HIS A 42 6.39 -0.19 13.99
C HIS A 42 7.00 0.38 15.28
N ALA A 43 8.02 -0.28 15.82
CA ALA A 43 8.71 0.17 17.04
C ALA A 43 9.33 1.56 16.89
N LYS A 44 9.89 1.88 15.72
CA LYS A 44 10.44 3.20 15.39
C LYS A 44 9.37 4.29 15.40
N TYR A 45 8.21 4.06 14.78
CA TYR A 45 7.11 5.04 14.78
C TYR A 45 6.38 5.14 16.12
N GLU A 46 6.33 4.06 16.89
CA GLU A 46 5.81 4.09 18.26
C GLU A 46 6.68 5.01 19.14
N GLN A 47 8.01 4.93 18.98
CA GLN A 47 8.96 5.80 19.68
C GLN A 47 8.87 7.27 19.25
N SER A 48 8.47 7.57 18.01
CA SER A 48 8.36 8.96 17.54
C SER A 48 7.24 9.73 18.22
N SER A 49 6.27 9.04 18.83
CA SER A 49 5.09 9.65 19.47
C SER A 49 4.24 10.52 18.55
N GLU A 50 4.42 10.44 17.23
CA GLU A 50 3.66 11.21 16.23
C GLU A 50 2.28 10.60 15.95
N PHE A 51 2.09 9.31 16.25
CA PHE A 51 0.90 8.54 15.90
C PHE A 51 0.08 8.18 17.14
N ASP A 52 -1.24 8.28 17.04
CA ASP A 52 -2.20 7.82 18.06
C ASP A 52 -2.35 6.29 18.02
N ARG A 53 -2.33 5.74 16.81
CA ARG A 53 -2.44 4.29 16.56
C ARG A 53 -1.50 3.88 15.45
N LEU A 54 -0.92 2.70 15.61
CA LEU A 54 -0.13 2.00 14.62
C LEU A 54 -0.68 0.57 14.49
N SER A 55 -0.71 0.03 13.28
CA SER A 55 -1.13 -1.35 13.06
C SER A 55 -0.61 -1.87 11.72
N ILE A 56 -0.14 -3.11 11.71
CA ILE A 56 0.20 -3.84 10.49
C ILE A 56 -1.07 -4.55 10.00
N VAL A 57 -1.47 -4.27 8.76
CA VAL A 57 -2.68 -4.81 8.14
C VAL A 57 -2.30 -5.65 6.92
N GLU A 58 -2.83 -6.86 6.84
CA GLU A 58 -2.74 -7.71 5.64
C GLU A 58 -3.79 -7.27 4.61
N LEU A 59 -3.35 -6.92 3.42
CA LEU A 59 -4.18 -6.54 2.28
C LEU A 59 -4.01 -7.57 1.16
N SER A 60 -5.13 -8.13 0.70
CA SER A 60 -5.16 -8.94 -0.52
C SER A 60 -5.37 -8.05 -1.73
N VAL A 61 -4.40 -8.07 -2.65
CA VAL A 61 -4.42 -7.27 -3.88
C VAL A 61 -4.37 -8.15 -5.13
N SER A 62 -5.08 -7.71 -6.16
CA SER A 62 -5.15 -8.34 -7.47
C SER A 62 -3.86 -8.06 -8.25
N GLU A 63 -3.08 -9.11 -8.51
CA GLU A 63 -1.86 -9.01 -9.33
C GLU A 63 -2.18 -8.47 -10.73
N LYS A 64 -3.34 -8.83 -11.28
CA LYS A 64 -3.80 -8.32 -12.58
C LYS A 64 -3.95 -6.80 -12.57
N ASP A 65 -4.48 -6.23 -11.50
CA ASP A 65 -4.69 -4.78 -11.40
C ASP A 65 -3.35 -4.06 -11.13
N VAL A 66 -2.47 -4.64 -10.32
CA VAL A 66 -1.09 -4.13 -10.14
C VAL A 66 -0.34 -4.13 -11.47
N ARG A 67 -0.39 -5.24 -12.23
CA ARG A 67 0.22 -5.34 -13.57
C ARG A 67 -0.33 -4.32 -14.55
N ARG A 68 -1.63 -4.03 -14.49
CA ARG A 68 -2.25 -3.01 -15.35
C ARG A 68 -1.64 -1.61 -15.11
N VAL A 69 -1.27 -1.31 -13.88
CA VAL A 69 -0.60 -0.05 -13.50
C VAL A 69 0.88 -0.08 -13.86
N LEU A 70 1.57 -1.21 -13.66
CA LEU A 70 3.00 -1.35 -13.95
C LEU A 70 3.32 -1.41 -15.45
N TYR A 71 2.43 -1.98 -16.26
CA TYR A 71 2.59 -2.16 -17.70
C TYR A 71 1.41 -1.53 -18.47
N PRO A 72 1.23 -0.21 -18.39
CA PRO A 72 0.11 0.47 -19.03
C PRO A 72 0.12 0.31 -20.56
N GLU A 73 1.29 0.17 -21.18
CA GLU A 73 1.49 -0.02 -22.61
C GLU A 73 1.00 -1.38 -23.13
N GLN A 74 0.86 -2.37 -22.26
CA GLN A 74 0.38 -3.72 -22.59
C GLN A 74 -1.15 -3.82 -22.52
N GLN A 75 -1.85 -2.71 -22.25
CA GLN A 75 -3.30 -2.68 -22.33
C GLN A 75 -3.74 -2.78 -23.78
N ALA A 76 -4.41 -3.88 -24.12
CA ALA A 76 -5.04 -4.07 -25.41
C ALA A 76 -6.06 -2.95 -25.66
N ILE A 77 -5.75 -2.06 -26.60
CA ILE A 77 -6.71 -1.06 -27.08
C ILE A 77 -7.65 -1.81 -28.02
N SER A 78 -8.92 -1.94 -27.61
CA SER A 78 -9.95 -2.47 -28.50
C SER A 78 -10.20 -1.44 -29.60
N ALA A 79 -9.74 -1.74 -30.82
CA ALA A 79 -10.05 -0.97 -32.00
C ALA A 79 -11.12 -1.70 -32.82
N THR A 80 -12.10 -0.95 -33.31
CA THR A 80 -13.09 -1.44 -34.27
C THR A 80 -12.93 -0.67 -35.56
N VAL A 81 -12.70 -1.38 -36.67
CA VAL A 81 -12.64 -0.78 -38.00
C VAL A 81 -14.06 -0.48 -38.44
N VAL A 82 -14.36 0.80 -38.71
CA VAL A 82 -15.62 1.24 -39.29
C VAL A 82 -15.41 1.41 -40.79
N SER A 83 -16.22 0.74 -41.62
CA SER A 83 -16.23 0.92 -43.06
C SER A 83 -16.70 2.34 -43.40
N ALA A 84 -16.01 3.02 -44.32
CA ALA A 84 -16.47 4.30 -44.86
C ALA A 84 -17.60 4.05 -45.86
N ASP A 85 -18.72 4.75 -45.68
CA ASP A 85 -19.83 4.84 -46.65
C ASP A 85 -19.43 5.64 -47.90
#